data_AF-A0A8K1C4J3-F1
#
_entry.id   AF-A0A8K1C4J3-F1
#
_cell.length_a   1.000
_cell.length_b   1.000
_cell.length_c   1.000
_cell.angle_alpha   90.00
_cell.angle_beta   90.00
_cell.angle_gamma   90.00
#
_symmetry.space_group_name_H-M   'P 1'
#
loop_
_entity.id
_entity.type
_entity.pdbx_description
1 polymer ?
#
loop_
_entity_poly.entity_id
_entity_poly.type
_entity_poly.pdbx_seq_one_letter_code
_entity_poly.pdbx_strand_id
1 'polypeptide(L)'
;MTVNEEIISENEKELAAFASAENAAISPVLTRVLEEIRQTGVPYYQWPHLRALLVARLKVALDETQAADKSGAVTVGWSPTNKEKYEERRQQVAEQLTAFDGPPFTLQRLTEVILEPHKSYKNLNKLFNALEKLLSVTSTIPVADPRRQDEPVVDENEPPAAITVSVSPVSPAPAPQVVAGAVDGDVVAKAPWSTGEASS
;
A
#
# COMPACT_ATOMS: atom_id res chain seq x y z
N MET A 1 0.11 27.06 -20.53
CA MET A 1 0.34 25.87 -19.70
C MET A 1 0.28 26.29 -18.26
N THR A 2 -0.52 25.58 -17.46
CA THR A 2 -0.53 25.79 -16.02
C THR A 2 0.70 25.13 -15.39
N VAL A 3 1.14 25.61 -14.23
CA VAL A 3 2.30 25.05 -13.50
C VAL A 3 2.17 23.54 -13.28
N ASN A 4 0.94 23.03 -13.14
CA ASN A 4 0.67 21.59 -13.00
C ASN A 4 0.99 20.80 -14.27
N GLU A 5 0.71 21.34 -15.45
CA GLU A 5 1.02 20.67 -16.73
C GLU A 5 2.53 20.55 -16.97
N GLU A 6 3.29 21.58 -16.59
CA GLU A 6 4.75 21.57 -16.71
C GLU A 6 5.36 20.49 -15.80
N ILE A 7 4.86 20.37 -14.57
CA ILE A 7 5.27 19.32 -13.62
C ILE A 7 4.95 17.92 -14.16
N ILE A 8 3.73 17.72 -14.67
CA ILE A 8 3.32 16.42 -15.23
C ILE A 8 4.24 16.05 -16.40
N SER A 9 4.54 17.00 -17.29
CA SER A 9 5.41 16.77 -18.43
C SER A 9 6.86 16.48 -18.02
N GLU A 10 7.38 17.17 -17.00
CA GLU A 10 8.71 16.91 -16.44
C GLU A 10 8.78 15.49 -15.85
N ASN A 11 7.77 15.09 -15.07
CA ASN A 11 7.67 13.77 -14.47
C ASN A 11 7.61 12.67 -15.55
N GLU A 12 6.78 12.84 -16.60
CA GLU A 12 6.67 11.89 -17.72
C GLU A 12 8.01 11.72 -18.44
N LYS A 13 8.73 12.82 -18.68
CA LYS A 13 10.04 12.80 -19.36
C LYS A 13 11.10 12.09 -18.53
N GLU A 14 11.19 12.41 -17.24
CA GLU A 14 12.15 11.80 -16.33
C GLU A 14 11.87 10.30 -16.13
N LEU A 15 10.59 9.91 -16.01
CA LEU A 15 10.18 8.51 -15.94
C LEU A 15 10.55 7.72 -17.20
N ALA A 16 10.35 8.32 -18.39
CA ALA A 16 10.73 7.69 -19.65
C ALA A 16 12.25 7.54 -19.80
N ALA A 17 13.02 8.56 -19.42
CA ALA A 17 14.48 8.51 -19.42
C ALA A 17 15.02 7.45 -18.44
N PHE A 18 14.40 7.33 -17.26
CA PHE A 18 14.74 6.29 -16.29
C PHE A 18 14.43 4.88 -16.81
N ALA A 19 13.24 4.69 -17.39
CA ALA A 19 12.83 3.41 -17.95
C ALA A 19 13.67 2.97 -19.15
N SER A 20 14.17 3.93 -19.93
CA SER A 20 15.08 3.69 -21.07
C SER A 20 16.54 3.43 -20.62
N ALA A 21 16.80 3.40 -19.31
CA ALA A 21 18.12 3.26 -18.70
C ALA A 21 19.10 4.39 -19.05
N GLU A 22 18.62 5.55 -19.51
CA GLU A 22 19.45 6.75 -19.71
C GLU A 22 19.87 7.36 -18.36
N ASN A 23 19.01 7.22 -17.34
CA ASN A 23 19.27 7.62 -15.96
C ASN A 23 19.17 6.41 -15.02
N ALA A 24 20.28 6.03 -14.38
CA ALA A 24 20.32 4.91 -13.44
C ALA A 24 20.03 5.32 -11.97
N ALA A 25 19.97 6.63 -11.68
CA ALA A 25 19.78 7.17 -10.35
C ALA A 25 18.35 7.66 -10.13
N ILE A 26 17.82 7.45 -8.92
CA ILE A 26 16.51 7.97 -8.53
C ILE A 26 16.67 9.48 -8.30
N SER A 27 16.20 10.29 -9.26
CA SER A 27 16.23 11.75 -9.19
C SER A 27 15.19 12.28 -8.16
N PRO A 28 15.30 13.55 -7.70
CA PRO A 28 14.30 14.13 -6.82
C PRO A 28 12.90 14.18 -7.43
N VAL A 29 12.82 14.27 -8.77
CA VAL A 29 11.56 14.20 -9.53
C VAL A 29 10.91 12.83 -9.38
N LEU A 30 11.69 11.76 -9.55
CA LEU A 30 11.21 10.39 -9.36
C LEU A 30 10.81 10.11 -7.91
N THR A 31 11.52 10.71 -6.95
CA THR A 31 11.18 10.61 -5.52
C THR A 31 9.84 11.29 -5.23
N ARG A 32 9.57 12.44 -5.84
CA ARG A 32 8.27 13.12 -5.75
C ARG A 32 7.14 12.23 -6.29
N VAL A 33 7.33 11.60 -7.46
CA VAL A 33 6.32 10.69 -8.03
C VAL A 33 6.02 9.53 -7.09
N LEU A 34 7.05 8.93 -6.47
CA LEU A 34 6.85 7.87 -5.48
C LEU A 34 6.08 8.35 -4.26
N GLU A 35 6.34 9.56 -3.78
CA GLU A 35 5.61 10.15 -2.65
C GLU A 35 4.15 10.46 -3.00
N GLU A 36 3.86 10.91 -4.22
CA GLU A 36 2.48 11.09 -4.70
C GLU A 36 1.72 9.76 -4.75
N ILE A 37 2.36 8.68 -5.24
CA ILE A 37 1.76 7.34 -5.27
C ILE A 37 1.55 6.80 -3.85
N ARG A 38 2.49 7.05 -2.93
CA ARG A 38 2.36 6.69 -1.52
C ARG A 38 1.14 7.35 -0.86
N GLN A 39 0.88 8.62 -1.17
CA GLN A 39 -0.21 9.38 -0.55
C GLN A 39 -1.57 9.07 -1.18
N THR A 40 -1.62 8.96 -2.50
CA THR A 40 -2.89 8.84 -3.25
C THR A 40 -3.25 7.39 -3.59
N GLY A 41 -2.24 6.52 -3.76
CA GLY A 41 -2.42 5.19 -4.32
C GLY A 41 -2.78 5.17 -5.81
N VAL A 42 -2.84 6.33 -6.46
CA VAL A 42 -3.31 6.48 -7.83
C VAL A 42 -2.12 6.44 -8.80
N PRO A 43 -2.08 5.48 -9.74
CA PRO A 43 -1.05 5.44 -10.77
C PRO A 43 -1.40 6.44 -11.87
N TYR A 44 -0.76 7.61 -11.88
CA TYR A 44 -0.97 8.65 -12.89
C TYR A 44 -0.13 8.48 -14.16
N TYR A 45 0.91 7.64 -14.12
CA TYR A 45 1.86 7.51 -15.21
C TYR A 45 1.83 6.09 -15.78
N GLN A 46 2.37 5.95 -17.00
CA GLN A 46 2.42 4.67 -17.68
C GLN A 46 3.09 3.60 -16.81
N TRP A 47 2.39 2.47 -16.64
CA TRP A 47 2.81 1.40 -15.76
C TRP A 47 4.22 0.87 -16.04
N PRO A 48 4.68 0.68 -17.30
CA PRO A 48 6.04 0.22 -17.56
C PRO A 48 7.12 1.14 -16.95
N HIS A 49 6.90 2.45 -16.97
CA HIS A 49 7.84 3.41 -16.38
C HIS A 49 7.77 3.40 -14.85
N LEU A 50 6.56 3.38 -14.29
CA LEU A 50 6.37 3.27 -12.84
C LEU A 50 6.97 1.98 -12.29
N ARG A 51 6.77 0.87 -12.99
CA ARG A 51 7.30 -0.44 -12.63
C ARG A 51 8.83 -0.43 -12.60
N ALA A 52 9.49 0.15 -13.61
CA ALA A 52 10.95 0.29 -13.60
C ALA A 52 11.43 1.06 -12.36
N LEU A 53 10.77 2.17 -12.03
CA LEU A 53 11.07 2.98 -10.86
C LEU A 53 10.84 2.22 -9.54
N LEU A 54 9.70 1.53 -9.41
CA LEU A 54 9.35 0.76 -8.22
C LEU A 54 10.33 -0.40 -7.99
N VAL A 55 10.74 -1.11 -9.05
CA VAL A 55 11.75 -2.18 -8.95
C VAL A 55 13.09 -1.62 -8.49
N ALA A 56 13.51 -0.47 -9.02
CA ALA A 56 14.75 0.17 -8.59
C ALA A 56 14.67 0.59 -7.11
N ARG A 57 13.57 1.24 -6.70
CA ARG A 57 13.39 1.65 -5.30
C ARG A 57 13.28 0.46 -4.36
N LEU A 58 12.61 -0.61 -4.76
CA LEU A 58 12.50 -1.87 -4.03
C LEU A 58 13.88 -2.47 -3.73
N LYS A 59 14.77 -2.55 -4.74
CA LYS A 59 16.13 -3.05 -4.56
C LYS A 59 16.89 -2.20 -3.55
N VAL A 60 16.86 -0.88 -3.70
CA VAL A 60 17.49 0.05 -2.75
C VAL A 60 16.97 -0.16 -1.32
N ALA A 61 15.67 -0.28 -1.12
CA ALA A 61 15.08 -0.49 0.20
C ALA A 61 15.52 -1.82 0.86
N LEU A 62 15.68 -2.88 0.05
CA LEU A 62 16.18 -4.18 0.51
C LEU A 62 17.67 -4.10 0.86
N ASP A 63 18.49 -3.43 0.06
CA ASP A 63 19.92 -3.22 0.31
C ASP A 63 20.14 -2.37 1.58
N GLU A 64 19.37 -1.29 1.77
CA GLU A 64 19.37 -0.44 2.99
C GLU A 64 18.99 -1.26 4.23
N THR A 65 17.95 -2.10 4.12
CA THR A 65 17.50 -2.94 5.23
C THR A 65 18.53 -4.03 5.56
N GLN A 66 19.16 -4.64 4.55
CA GLN A 66 20.21 -5.62 4.78
C GLN A 66 21.43 -5.00 5.48
N ALA A 67 21.84 -3.80 5.06
CA ALA A 67 22.95 -3.08 5.68
C ALA A 67 22.65 -2.67 7.14
N ALA A 68 21.39 -2.34 7.45
CA ALA A 68 20.96 -1.98 8.79
C ALA A 68 20.68 -3.19 9.70
N ASP A 69 20.38 -4.36 9.13
CA ASP A 69 20.09 -5.60 9.84
C ASP A 69 21.38 -6.18 10.45
N LYS A 70 21.81 -5.58 11.57
CA LYS A 70 22.91 -6.09 12.42
C LYS A 70 22.49 -7.33 13.21
N SER A 71 21.20 -7.66 13.18
CA SER A 71 20.63 -8.81 13.86
C SER A 71 20.95 -10.05 13.05
N GLY A 72 21.97 -10.81 13.47
CA GLY A 72 22.21 -12.18 13.02
C GLY A 72 21.10 -13.15 13.44
N ALA A 73 19.83 -12.71 13.46
CA ALA A 73 18.67 -13.53 13.70
C ALA A 73 18.45 -14.45 12.50
N VAL A 74 19.28 -15.49 12.45
CA VAL A 74 19.13 -16.64 11.55
C VAL A 74 17.78 -17.25 11.87
N THR A 75 16.83 -17.02 10.96
CA THR A 75 15.62 -17.84 10.94
C THR A 75 16.04 -19.19 10.37
N VAL A 76 15.54 -20.31 10.89
CA VAL A 76 16.01 -21.66 10.51
C VAL A 76 16.00 -21.79 8.97
N GLY A 77 17.19 -21.89 8.34
CA GLY A 77 17.35 -21.99 6.88
C GLY A 77 17.58 -20.68 6.09
N TRP A 78 17.50 -19.50 6.71
CA TRP A 78 17.81 -18.19 6.09
C TRP A 78 18.77 -17.36 6.95
N SER A 79 19.85 -16.88 6.33
CA SER A 79 20.74 -15.88 6.91
C SER A 79 20.85 -14.67 5.99
N PRO A 80 20.67 -13.43 6.49
CA PRO A 80 20.96 -12.20 5.74
C PRO A 80 22.41 -12.11 5.25
N THR A 81 23.32 -12.85 5.88
CA THR A 81 24.74 -12.93 5.49
C THR A 81 24.99 -13.92 4.35
N ASN A 82 24.02 -14.78 4.02
CA ASN A 82 24.14 -15.69 2.88
C ASN A 82 23.75 -14.95 1.60
N LYS A 83 24.77 -14.40 0.92
CA LYS A 83 24.61 -13.54 -0.26
C LYS A 83 23.80 -14.20 -1.37
N GLU A 84 23.98 -15.50 -1.61
CA GLU A 84 23.28 -16.22 -2.67
C GLU A 84 21.76 -16.27 -2.41
N LYS A 85 21.37 -16.66 -1.20
CA LYS A 85 19.95 -16.68 -0.81
C LYS A 85 19.33 -15.28 -0.81
N TYR A 86 20.08 -14.28 -0.33
CA TYR A 86 19.64 -12.88 -0.38
C TYR A 86 19.30 -12.43 -1.80
N GLU A 87 20.23 -12.64 -2.74
CA GLU A 87 20.05 -12.25 -4.14
C GLU A 87 18.89 -13.03 -4.78
N GLU A 88 18.73 -14.33 -4.47
CA GLU A 88 17.61 -15.14 -4.97
C GLU A 88 16.25 -14.54 -4.57
N ARG A 89 16.03 -14.25 -3.27
CA ARG A 89 14.75 -13.63 -2.86
C ARG A 89 14.60 -12.20 -3.38
N ARG A 90 15.68 -11.42 -3.42
CA ARG A 90 15.66 -10.06 -3.98
C ARG A 90 15.19 -10.09 -5.43
N GLN A 91 15.70 -11.03 -6.19
CA GLN A 91 15.33 -11.25 -7.58
C GLN A 91 13.88 -11.75 -7.68
N GLN A 92 13.48 -12.71 -6.86
CA GLN A 92 12.11 -13.25 -6.87
C GLN A 92 11.04 -12.17 -6.62
N VAL A 93 11.24 -11.30 -5.62
CA VAL A 93 10.27 -10.21 -5.33
C VAL A 93 10.28 -9.16 -6.44
N ALA A 94 11.45 -8.84 -7.01
CA ALA A 94 11.51 -7.97 -8.17
C ALA A 94 10.77 -8.58 -9.37
N GLU A 95 10.94 -9.89 -9.60
CA GLU A 95 10.26 -10.64 -10.66
C GLU A 95 8.74 -10.63 -10.49
N GLN A 96 8.24 -10.84 -9.27
CA GLN A 96 6.82 -10.74 -8.95
C GLN A 96 6.25 -9.35 -9.29
N LEU A 97 6.94 -8.27 -8.91
CA LEU A 97 6.54 -6.92 -9.26
C LEU A 97 6.56 -6.70 -10.78
N THR A 98 7.50 -7.34 -11.49
CA THR A 98 7.56 -7.33 -12.94
C THR A 98 6.60 -8.30 -13.64
N ALA A 99 5.91 -9.18 -12.93
CA ALA A 99 4.94 -10.07 -13.56
C ALA A 99 3.61 -9.35 -13.84
N PHE A 100 3.35 -8.23 -13.17
CA PHE A 100 2.12 -7.47 -13.33
C PHE A 100 2.07 -6.72 -14.67
N ASP A 101 0.95 -6.91 -15.38
CA ASP A 101 0.61 -6.21 -16.62
C ASP A 101 0.15 -4.76 -16.35
N GLY A 102 -0.34 -4.49 -15.14
CA GLY A 102 -0.79 -3.17 -14.67
C GLY A 102 -0.47 -2.92 -13.20
N PRO A 103 -0.70 -1.70 -12.67
CA PRO A 103 -0.42 -1.38 -11.28
C PRO A 103 -1.33 -2.20 -10.34
N PRO A 104 -0.79 -2.86 -9.31
CA PRO A 104 -1.60 -3.63 -8.37
C PRO A 104 -2.43 -2.71 -7.47
N PHE A 105 -3.58 -3.16 -6.98
CA PHE A 105 -4.37 -2.35 -6.02
C PHE A 105 -3.62 -2.06 -4.71
N THR A 106 -2.58 -2.84 -4.42
CA THR A 106 -1.67 -2.66 -3.28
C THR A 106 -0.58 -1.62 -3.54
N LEU A 107 -0.58 -0.94 -4.69
CA LEU A 107 0.46 0.00 -5.11
C LEU A 107 0.79 1.05 -4.04
N GLN A 108 -0.24 1.62 -3.41
CA GLN A 108 -0.05 2.58 -2.31
C GLN A 108 0.78 1.96 -1.18
N ARG A 109 0.32 0.82 -0.66
CA ARG A 109 0.93 0.15 0.47
C ARG A 109 2.33 -0.38 0.15
N LEU A 110 2.53 -0.86 -1.08
CA LEU A 110 3.84 -1.25 -1.60
C LEU A 110 4.80 -0.05 -1.56
N THR A 111 4.35 1.10 -2.06
CA THR A 111 5.16 2.32 -2.15
C THR A 111 5.51 2.87 -0.77
N GLU A 112 4.58 2.84 0.19
CA GLU A 112 4.85 3.15 1.60
C GLU A 112 5.96 2.27 2.19
N VAL A 113 5.89 0.97 1.96
CA VAL A 113 6.83 0.00 2.55
C VAL A 113 8.24 0.17 1.96
N ILE A 114 8.37 0.40 0.65
CA ILE A 114 9.68 0.58 0.01
C ILE A 114 10.27 1.99 0.22
N LEU A 115 9.46 3.00 0.52
CA LEU A 115 9.97 4.34 0.87
C LEU A 115 10.49 4.38 2.30
N GLU A 116 9.79 3.75 3.24
CA GLU A 116 10.16 3.78 4.66
C GLU A 116 10.33 2.38 5.27
N PRO A 117 11.28 1.56 4.75
CA PRO A 117 11.44 0.17 5.19
C PRO A 117 11.78 0.08 6.68
N HIS A 118 12.61 0.98 7.21
CA HIS A 118 13.04 0.98 8.62
C HIS A 118 11.93 1.36 9.62
N LYS A 119 10.92 2.12 9.20
CA LYS A 119 9.77 2.44 10.06
C LYS A 119 8.85 1.23 10.20
N SER A 120 8.71 0.46 9.12
CA SER A 120 7.76 -0.65 9.04
C SER A 120 8.39 -1.98 9.48
N TYR A 121 9.67 -2.22 9.18
CA TYR A 121 10.33 -3.50 9.38
C TYR A 121 11.78 -3.33 9.81
N LYS A 122 12.09 -3.81 11.03
CA LYS A 122 13.47 -3.84 11.56
C LYS A 122 14.29 -5.05 11.09
N ASN A 123 13.64 -6.03 10.45
CA ASN A 123 14.27 -7.29 10.05
C ASN A 123 14.03 -7.50 8.56
N LEU A 124 15.08 -7.88 7.84
CA LEU A 124 15.02 -8.11 6.40
C LEU A 124 14.01 -9.19 5.99
N ASN A 125 13.90 -10.27 6.77
CA ASN A 125 12.92 -11.32 6.55
C ASN A 125 11.47 -10.83 6.61
N LYS A 126 11.16 -9.93 7.54
CA LYS A 126 9.80 -9.40 7.66
C LYS A 126 9.46 -8.49 6.49
N LEU A 127 10.44 -7.74 6.00
CA LEU A 127 10.29 -6.92 4.81
C LEU A 127 10.01 -7.81 3.58
N PHE A 128 10.79 -8.87 3.36
CA PHE A 128 10.53 -9.84 2.28
C PHE A 128 9.11 -10.42 2.36
N ASN A 129 8.73 -10.96 3.52
CA ASN A 129 7.40 -11.57 3.68
C ASN A 129 6.27 -10.56 3.46
N ALA A 130 6.46 -9.30 3.87
CA ALA A 130 5.48 -8.24 3.65
C ALA A 130 5.35 -7.90 2.17
N LEU A 131 6.47 -7.79 1.45
CA LEU A 131 6.50 -7.52 0.01
C LEU A 131 5.85 -8.66 -0.77
N GLU A 132 6.22 -9.91 -0.49
CA GLU A 132 5.61 -11.09 -1.12
C GLU A 132 4.09 -11.12 -0.90
N LYS A 133 3.62 -10.76 0.30
CA LYS A 133 2.17 -10.68 0.57
C LYS A 133 1.49 -9.58 -0.24
N LEU A 134 2.13 -8.42 -0.40
CA LEU A 134 1.59 -7.31 -1.19
C LEU A 134 1.60 -7.60 -2.69
N LEU A 135 2.54 -8.43 -3.17
CA LEU A 135 2.68 -8.85 -4.57
C LEU A 135 1.97 -10.16 -4.90
N SER A 136 1.49 -10.91 -3.91
CA SER A 136 0.68 -12.12 -4.12
C SER A 136 -0.76 -11.80 -4.58
N VAL A 137 -1.09 -10.53 -4.74
CA VAL A 137 -2.38 -10.08 -5.25
C VAL A 137 -2.46 -10.28 -6.76
N THR A 138 -3.66 -10.56 -7.27
CA THR A 138 -3.87 -10.78 -8.71
C THR A 138 -4.63 -9.63 -9.39
N SER A 139 -5.15 -8.67 -8.61
CA SER A 139 -5.98 -7.58 -9.14
C SER A 139 -5.16 -6.33 -9.42
N THR A 140 -5.41 -5.73 -10.59
CA THR A 140 -4.81 -4.48 -11.04
C THR A 140 -5.84 -3.35 -11.06
N ILE A 141 -5.38 -2.11 -10.94
CA ILE A 141 -6.19 -0.89 -11.05
C ILE A 141 -5.87 -0.15 -12.36
N PRO A 142 -6.81 0.61 -12.95
CA PRO A 142 -6.54 1.39 -14.14
C PRO A 142 -5.57 2.55 -13.84
N VAL A 143 -4.75 2.90 -14.83
CA VAL A 143 -3.91 4.11 -14.78
C VAL A 143 -4.82 5.32 -14.93
N ALA A 144 -4.79 6.23 -13.96
CA ALA A 144 -5.58 7.46 -14.00
C ALA A 144 -4.87 8.52 -14.85
N ASP A 145 -5.63 9.43 -15.44
CA ASP A 145 -5.07 10.56 -16.17
C ASP A 145 -4.79 11.73 -15.20
N PRO A 146 -3.51 12.13 -15.00
CA PRO A 146 -3.15 13.25 -14.12
C PRO A 146 -3.72 14.59 -14.58
N ARG A 147 -4.20 14.67 -15.82
CA ARG A 147 -4.81 15.87 -16.41
C ARG A 147 -6.31 15.97 -16.13
N ARG A 148 -6.94 14.92 -15.58
CA ARG A 148 -8.39 14.83 -15.29
C ARG A 148 -8.75 14.97 -13.81
N GLN A 149 -7.94 15.65 -13.00
CA GLN A 149 -8.14 15.77 -11.55
C GLN A 149 -9.44 16.47 -11.09
N ASP A 150 -10.34 16.85 -12.01
CA ASP A 150 -11.60 17.58 -11.73
C ASP A 150 -12.89 16.81 -12.12
N GLU A 151 -12.80 15.60 -12.70
CA GLU A 151 -14.02 14.84 -13.03
C GLU A 151 -14.33 13.77 -11.98
N PRO A 152 -15.55 13.75 -11.39
CA PRO A 152 -15.97 12.63 -10.55
C PRO A 152 -15.92 11.37 -11.40
N VAL A 153 -15.23 10.35 -10.90
CA VAL A 153 -15.12 9.04 -11.51
C VAL A 153 -16.54 8.48 -11.67
N VAL A 154 -17.14 8.66 -12.86
CA VAL A 154 -18.35 7.93 -13.23
C VAL A 154 -17.89 6.51 -13.51
N ASP A 155 -18.31 5.60 -12.64
CA ASP A 155 -18.08 4.17 -12.76
C ASP A 155 -18.74 3.70 -14.08
N GLU A 156 -17.92 3.33 -15.07
CA GLU A 156 -18.37 2.88 -16.40
C GLU A 156 -18.90 1.42 -16.36
N ASN A 157 -19.40 0.94 -15.22
CA ASN A 157 -20.12 -0.33 -15.09
C ASN A 157 -21.55 -0.20 -14.52
N GLU A 158 -22.12 1.00 -14.40
CA GLU A 158 -23.52 1.18 -14.00
C GLU A 158 -24.41 1.62 -15.19
N PRO A 159 -25.54 0.95 -15.48
CA PRO A 159 -26.48 1.40 -16.52
C PRO A 159 -27.10 2.76 -16.12
N PRO A 160 -27.43 3.65 -17.10
CA PRO A 160 -27.72 5.05 -16.81
C PRO A 160 -29.05 5.22 -16.07
N ALA A 161 -28.98 5.46 -14.76
CA ALA A 161 -30.12 5.93 -13.98
C ALA A 161 -30.04 7.47 -13.84
N ALA A 162 -31.03 8.12 -14.47
CA ALA A 162 -31.38 9.52 -14.47
C ALA A 162 -30.77 10.44 -13.39
N ILE A 163 -30.16 11.51 -13.89
CA ILE A 163 -29.81 12.75 -13.20
C ILE A 163 -31.05 13.28 -12.45
N THR A 164 -30.99 13.38 -11.12
CA THR A 164 -31.83 14.33 -10.37
C THR A 164 -30.95 15.12 -9.43
N VAL A 165 -30.78 16.40 -9.77
CA VAL A 165 -30.10 17.39 -8.93
C VAL A 165 -31.10 17.76 -7.83
N SER A 166 -30.83 17.41 -6.58
CA SER A 166 -31.63 17.89 -5.45
C SER A 166 -30.71 18.39 -4.35
N VAL A 167 -30.40 19.68 -4.45
CA VAL A 167 -29.83 20.47 -3.36
C VAL A 167 -30.93 20.74 -2.34
N SER A 168 -30.70 20.45 -1.06
CA SER A 168 -31.51 21.00 0.03
C SER A 168 -30.68 21.23 1.31
N PRO A 169 -30.96 22.33 2.05
CA PRO A 169 -30.01 22.97 2.97
C PRO A 169 -30.05 22.48 4.43
N VAL A 170 -28.94 22.75 5.12
CA VAL A 170 -28.62 22.50 6.53
C VAL A 170 -29.33 23.47 7.50
N SER A 171 -29.92 22.94 8.60
CA SER A 171 -29.92 23.45 10.00
C SER A 171 -31.20 23.08 10.79
N PRO A 172 -31.22 23.18 12.14
CA PRO A 172 -30.34 22.55 13.12
C PRO A 172 -31.13 21.80 14.23
N ALA A 173 -30.43 21.04 15.07
CA ALA A 173 -31.00 20.29 16.20
C ALA A 173 -31.52 21.17 17.36
N PRO A 174 -32.43 20.63 18.18
CA PRO A 174 -32.40 20.92 19.62
C PRO A 174 -32.34 19.63 20.47
N ALA A 175 -31.52 19.68 21.53
CA ALA A 175 -31.65 18.84 22.72
C ALA A 175 -32.34 19.70 23.83
N PRO A 176 -32.59 19.26 25.10
CA PRO A 176 -32.32 17.95 25.72
C PRO A 176 -33.39 17.45 26.76
N GLN A 177 -33.16 16.25 27.32
CA GLN A 177 -33.42 15.78 28.72
C GLN A 177 -34.69 15.00 29.19
N VAL A 178 -34.36 13.89 29.89
CA VAL A 178 -34.88 13.26 31.13
C VAL A 178 -36.24 12.53 31.18
N VAL A 179 -36.21 11.26 31.63
CA VAL A 179 -36.88 10.80 32.88
C VAL A 179 -36.56 9.32 33.18
N ALA A 180 -36.36 9.04 34.47
CA ALA A 180 -36.02 7.77 35.09
C ALA A 180 -37.18 6.75 35.13
N GLY A 181 -36.86 5.47 35.34
CA GLY A 181 -37.83 4.43 35.70
C GLY A 181 -37.15 3.12 36.10
N ALA A 182 -37.07 2.89 37.41
CA ALA A 182 -36.55 1.68 38.04
C ALA A 182 -37.52 0.49 37.96
N VAL A 183 -36.99 -0.74 37.87
CA VAL A 183 -37.59 -1.93 38.49
C VAL A 183 -36.58 -3.08 38.58
N ASP A 184 -36.50 -3.58 39.81
CA ASP A 184 -35.72 -4.67 40.40
C ASP A 184 -36.15 -6.06 39.88
N GLY A 185 -35.24 -7.04 39.91
CA GLY A 185 -35.56 -8.42 39.53
C GLY A 185 -34.38 -9.39 39.64
N ASP A 186 -34.09 -9.82 40.86
CA ASP A 186 -33.24 -10.95 41.24
C ASP A 186 -33.78 -12.29 40.69
N VAL A 187 -32.94 -13.09 40.03
CA VAL A 187 -33.06 -14.57 40.03
C VAL A 187 -31.68 -15.22 40.06
N VAL A 188 -31.32 -15.69 41.23
CA VAL A 188 -30.34 -16.75 41.49
C VAL A 188 -30.76 -18.07 40.82
N ALA A 189 -29.86 -18.69 40.05
CA ALA A 189 -29.94 -20.12 39.76
C ALA A 189 -28.54 -20.74 39.69
N LYS A 190 -28.35 -21.67 40.63
CA LYS A 190 -27.17 -22.45 40.97
C LYS A 190 -26.93 -23.56 39.94
N ALA A 191 -25.66 -23.87 39.67
CA ALA A 191 -25.18 -25.04 38.92
C ALA A 191 -25.73 -26.36 39.48
N PRO A 192 -25.75 -27.47 38.70
CA PRO A 192 -24.73 -28.51 38.95
C PRO A 192 -24.44 -29.48 37.78
N TRP A 193 -23.18 -29.91 37.61
CA TRP A 193 -22.72 -31.32 37.48
C TRP A 193 -21.30 -31.38 36.85
N SER A 194 -20.28 -31.73 37.65
CA SER A 194 -19.58 -33.04 37.79
C SER A 194 -18.36 -33.19 36.87
N THR A 195 -17.13 -33.05 37.38
CA THR A 195 -16.27 -34.03 38.09
C THR A 195 -15.24 -34.62 37.10
N GLY A 196 -13.98 -34.22 37.21
CA GLY A 196 -12.88 -35.06 37.73
C GLY A 196 -11.83 -35.15 36.62
N GLU A 197 -10.53 -35.37 36.79
CA GLU A 197 -9.65 -35.70 37.90
C GLU A 197 -8.22 -35.65 37.27
N ALA A 198 -7.20 -35.16 37.95
CA ALA A 198 -5.79 -35.56 37.71
C ALA A 198 -4.87 -34.98 38.80
N SER A 199 -4.53 -35.83 39.77
CA SER A 199 -3.31 -35.79 40.58
C SER A 199 -2.07 -35.71 39.65
N SER A 200 -0.93 -35.14 40.04
CA SER A 200 -0.20 -35.37 41.29
C SER A 200 0.87 -34.30 41.50
#